data_AF-A0A8F9SJ86-F1
#
_entry.id   AF-A0A8F9SJ86-F1
#
_cell.length_a   1.000
_cell.length_b   1.000
_cell.length_c   1.000
_cell.angle_alpha   90.00
_cell.angle_beta   90.00
_cell.angle_gamma   90.00
#
_symmetry.space_group_name_H-M   'P 1'
#
loop_
_entity.id
_entity.type
_entity.pdbx_description
1 polymer ?
#
loop_
_entity_poly.entity_id
_entity_poly.type
_entity_poly.pdbx_seq_one_letter_code
_entity_poly.pdbx_strand_id
1 'polypeptide(L)'
;MQKRLIHLSIIFFLLCPALVVAQSSPLETQLKKAIEGKKAEIGIAVIIDGQDTITINNDIHYPMMSVFKFHQALALADYMHHQKQPLKTRLLIKKSDLKPD
;
A
#
# COMPACT_ATOMS: atom_id res chain seq x y z
N MET A 1 33.19 40.46 24.13
CA MET A 1 32.08 40.19 23.18
C MET A 1 32.35 38.98 22.28
N GLN A 2 33.53 38.87 21.65
CA GLN A 2 33.84 37.78 20.71
C GLN A 2 33.76 36.35 21.26
N LYS A 3 34.18 36.10 22.51
CA LYS A 3 34.11 34.75 23.12
C LYS A 3 32.67 34.21 23.23
N ARG A 4 31.69 35.10 23.47
CA ARG A 4 30.26 34.73 23.51
C ARG A 4 29.72 34.38 22.13
N LEU A 5 30.21 35.04 21.08
CA LEU A 5 29.83 34.79 19.70
C LEU A 5 30.34 33.43 19.20
N ILE A 6 31.55 33.05 19.60
CA ILE A 6 32.15 31.74 19.27
C ILE A 6 31.38 30.60 19.95
N HIS A 7 31.01 30.75 21.23
CA HIS A 7 30.17 29.75 21.91
C HIS A 7 28.79 29.60 21.26
N LEU A 8 28.17 30.70 20.84
CA LEU A 8 26.89 30.66 20.13
C LEU A 8 27.00 29.93 18.79
N SER A 9 28.10 30.17 18.05
CA SER A 9 28.38 29.52 16.77
C SER A 9 28.63 28.01 16.92
N ILE A 10 29.36 27.60 17.97
CA ILE A 10 29.59 26.19 18.30
C ILE A 10 28.28 25.49 18.66
N ILE A 11 27.42 26.12 19.46
CA ILE A 11 26.10 25.58 19.83
C ILE A 11 25.22 25.43 18.58
N PHE A 12 25.20 26.42 17.69
CA PHE A 12 24.46 26.35 16.42
C PHE A 12 24.95 25.19 15.52
N PHE A 13 26.27 25.03 15.41
CA PHE A 13 26.87 23.94 14.62
C PHE A 13 26.65 22.55 15.24
N LEU A 14 26.53 22.46 16.57
CA LEU A 14 26.21 21.21 17.29
C LEU A 14 24.73 20.83 17.19
N LEU A 15 23.81 21.81 17.10
CA LEU A 15 22.37 21.57 16.98
C LEU A 15 21.92 21.24 15.56
N CYS A 16 22.65 21.70 14.53
CA CYS A 16 22.29 21.53 13.13
C CYS A 16 22.15 20.05 12.68
N PRO A 17 23.03 19.11 13.09
CA PRO A 17 22.92 17.70 12.68
C PRO A 17 21.73 16.97 13.33
N ALA A 18 21.36 17.34 14.56
CA ALA A 18 20.25 16.70 15.29
C ALA A 18 18.89 16.97 14.64
N LEU A 19 18.71 18.15 14.03
CA LEU A 19 17.50 18.50 13.29
C LEU A 19 17.33 17.70 11.99
N VAL A 20 18.43 17.33 11.34
CA VAL A 20 18.42 16.56 10.08
C VAL A 20 18.08 15.09 10.33
N VAL A 21 18.56 14.51 11.43
CA VAL A 21 18.31 13.09 11.77
C VAL A 21 16.89 12.86 12.32
N ALA A 22 16.23 13.90 12.84
CA ALA A 22 14.88 13.79 13.42
C ALA A 22 13.72 13.75 12.40
N GLN A 23 13.95 14.05 11.12
CA GLN A 23 12.89 14.10 10.12
C GLN A 23 12.70 12.75 9.41
N SER A 24 12.08 11.79 10.09
CA SER A 24 11.44 10.69 9.36
C SER A 24 10.18 11.24 8.68
N SER A 25 10.14 11.23 7.34
CA SER A 25 8.97 11.74 6.61
C SER A 25 7.77 10.80 6.82
N PRO A 26 6.55 11.32 7.03
CA PRO A 26 5.34 10.50 7.16
C PRO A 26 5.19 9.51 5.98
N LEU A 27 4.62 8.33 6.23
CA LEU A 27 4.45 7.27 5.22
C LEU A 27 3.73 7.77 3.96
N GLU A 28 2.70 8.59 4.12
CA GLU A 28 1.99 9.21 3.00
C GLU A 28 2.91 10.04 2.10
N THR A 29 3.81 10.85 2.68
CA THR A 29 4.79 11.64 1.93
C THR A 29 5.75 10.74 1.16
N GLN A 30 6.18 9.63 1.77
CA GLN A 30 7.05 8.65 1.10
C GLN A 30 6.35 7.99 -0.09
N LEU A 31 5.07 7.61 0.08
CA LEU A 31 4.27 7.00 -0.97
C LEU A 31 4.00 7.97 -2.14
N LYS A 32 3.66 9.24 -1.84
CA LYS A 32 3.51 10.29 -2.87
C LYS A 32 4.81 10.51 -3.65
N LYS A 33 5.95 10.56 -2.96
CA LYS A 33 7.26 10.69 -3.59
C LYS A 33 7.63 9.47 -4.44
N ALA A 34 7.23 8.26 -4.03
CA ALA A 34 7.53 7.03 -4.77
C ALA A 34 6.85 6.98 -6.16
N ILE A 35 5.66 7.57 -6.26
CA ILE A 35 4.87 7.63 -7.52
C ILE A 35 5.14 8.90 -8.33
N GLU A 36 5.85 9.88 -7.77
CA GLU A 36 6.15 11.15 -8.41
C GLU A 36 6.94 10.93 -9.73
N GLY A 37 6.51 11.63 -10.79
CA GLY A 37 7.14 11.56 -12.11
C GLY A 37 6.94 10.23 -12.87
N LYS A 38 6.18 9.27 -12.34
CA LYS A 38 5.83 8.05 -13.07
C LYS A 38 4.77 8.36 -14.13
N LYS A 39 4.96 7.83 -15.35
CA LYS A 39 4.01 7.95 -16.45
C LYS A 39 2.89 6.91 -16.33
N ALA A 40 2.15 6.94 -15.22
CA ALA A 40 1.03 6.06 -14.95
C ALA A 40 0.08 6.69 -13.92
N GLU A 41 -1.19 6.28 -13.94
CA GLU A 41 -2.13 6.57 -12.87
C GLU A 41 -1.98 5.51 -11.77
N ILE A 42 -1.62 5.94 -10.56
CA ILE A 42 -1.28 5.04 -9.46
C ILE A 42 -2.15 5.37 -8.26
N GLY A 43 -2.97 4.39 -7.84
CA GLY A 43 -3.75 4.43 -6.61
C GLY A 43 -3.06 3.64 -5.50
N ILE A 44 -3.08 4.17 -4.29
CA ILE A 44 -2.51 3.50 -3.10
C ILE A 44 -3.52 3.58 -1.97
N ALA A 45 -3.80 2.44 -1.33
CA ALA A 45 -4.55 2.37 -0.09
C ALA A 45 -3.78 1.49 0.90
N VAL A 46 -3.46 2.03 2.09
CA VAL A 46 -2.80 1.30 3.17
C VAL A 46 -3.72 1.35 4.38
N ILE A 47 -4.18 0.17 4.81
CA ILE A 47 -5.02 0.01 6.00
C ILE A 47 -4.14 -0.61 7.10
N ILE A 48 -4.00 0.10 8.22
CA ILE A 48 -3.22 -0.32 9.39
C ILE A 48 -4.23 -0.65 10.51
N ASP A 49 -4.13 -1.86 11.07
CA ASP A 49 -4.97 -2.35 12.17
C ASP A 49 -6.49 -2.15 11.96
N GLY A 50 -6.92 -2.17 10.69
CA GLY A 50 -8.32 -2.04 10.29
C GLY A 50 -8.95 -0.66 10.46
N GLN A 51 -8.18 0.38 10.79
CA GLN A 51 -8.71 1.72 11.09
C GLN A 51 -7.98 2.82 10.32
N ASP A 52 -6.67 2.95 10.53
CA ASP A 52 -5.90 4.02 9.91
C ASP A 52 -5.71 3.73 8.43
N THR A 53 -6.25 4.62 7.59
CA THR A 53 -6.25 4.45 6.16
C THR A 53 -5.54 5.61 5.48
N ILE A 54 -4.38 5.34 4.87
CA ILE A 54 -3.72 6.28 3.96
C ILE A 54 -4.22 5.97 2.56
N THR A 55 -4.78 6.98 1.87
CA THR A 55 -5.18 6.84 0.48
C THR A 55 -4.52 7.89 -0.41
N ILE A 56 -4.16 7.49 -1.63
CA ILE A 56 -3.67 8.36 -2.69
C ILE A 56 -4.48 8.00 -3.94
N ASN A 57 -5.13 9.00 -4.55
CA ASN A 57 -6.00 8.84 -5.74
C ASN A 57 -7.15 7.84 -5.56
N ASN A 58 -7.85 7.94 -4.43
CA ASN A 58 -8.90 6.99 -4.02
C ASN A 58 -10.15 6.98 -4.91
N ASP A 59 -10.50 8.13 -5.50
CA ASP A 59 -11.76 8.28 -6.26
C ASP A 59 -11.66 7.74 -7.69
N ILE A 60 -10.50 7.20 -8.07
CA ILE A 60 -10.24 6.67 -9.40
C ILE A 60 -10.61 5.18 -9.45
N HIS A 61 -11.27 4.77 -10.53
CA HIS A 61 -11.59 3.37 -10.78
C HIS A 61 -10.49 2.67 -11.59
N TYR A 62 -9.81 1.73 -10.95
CA TYR A 62 -8.74 0.94 -11.57
C TYR A 62 -9.27 -0.41 -12.09
N PRO A 63 -8.77 -0.91 -13.23
CA PRO A 63 -9.09 -2.27 -13.67
C PRO A 63 -8.52 -3.29 -12.68
N MET A 64 -9.38 -4.13 -12.11
CA MET A 64 -8.93 -5.13 -11.13
C MET A 64 -7.96 -6.16 -11.71
N MET A 65 -7.98 -6.40 -13.03
CA MET A 65 -7.21 -7.48 -13.65
C MET A 65 -7.41 -8.78 -12.85
N SER A 66 -6.39 -9.61 -12.65
CA SER A 66 -6.58 -10.85 -11.87
C SER A 66 -6.81 -10.66 -10.36
N VAL A 67 -6.82 -9.44 -9.82
CA VAL A 67 -7.13 -9.17 -8.39
C VAL A 67 -8.56 -9.55 -8.04
N PHE A 68 -9.51 -9.50 -8.99
CA PHE A 68 -10.91 -9.89 -8.72
C PHE A 68 -11.04 -11.35 -8.25
N LYS A 69 -10.08 -12.22 -8.59
CA LYS A 69 -10.12 -13.65 -8.24
C LYS A 69 -10.09 -13.89 -6.74
N PHE A 70 -9.49 -13.00 -5.96
CA PHE A 70 -9.55 -13.09 -4.49
C PHE A 70 -10.99 -12.97 -3.99
N HIS A 71 -11.72 -11.95 -4.45
CA HIS A 71 -13.12 -11.73 -4.11
C HIS A 71 -14.00 -12.90 -4.56
N GLN A 72 -13.74 -13.46 -5.76
CA GLN A 72 -14.43 -14.67 -6.23
C GLN A 72 -14.14 -15.90 -5.38
N ALA A 73 -12.88 -16.10 -4.96
CA ALA A 73 -12.51 -17.22 -4.10
C ALA A 73 -13.18 -17.11 -2.73
N LEU A 74 -13.27 -15.89 -2.18
CA LEU A 74 -13.99 -15.63 -0.93
C LEU A 74 -15.48 -15.91 -1.06
N ALA A 75 -16.12 -15.40 -2.12
CA ALA A 75 -17.53 -15.65 -2.41
C ALA A 75 -17.82 -17.14 -2.63
N LEU A 76 -16.92 -17.86 -3.31
CA LEU A 76 -17.04 -19.30 -3.51
C LEU A 76 -16.91 -20.06 -2.19
N ALA A 77 -15.96 -19.68 -1.33
CA ALA A 77 -15.79 -20.30 -0.02
C ALA A 77 -17.03 -20.12 0.86
N ASP A 78 -17.60 -18.91 0.88
CA ASP A 78 -18.85 -18.59 1.58
C ASP A 78 -20.04 -19.39 1.03
N TYR A 79 -20.20 -19.42 -0.29
CA TYR A 79 -21.21 -20.24 -0.96
C TYR A 79 -21.08 -21.72 -0.57
N MET A 80 -19.87 -22.29 -0.66
CA MET A 80 -19.62 -23.68 -0.31
C MET A 80 -19.92 -23.97 1.17
N HIS A 81 -19.60 -23.03 2.06
CA HIS A 81 -19.95 -23.11 3.47
C HIS A 81 -21.47 -23.20 3.66
N HIS A 82 -22.24 -22.31 3.04
CA HIS A 82 -23.70 -22.32 3.10
C HIS A 82 -24.33 -23.58 2.47
N GLN A 83 -23.74 -24.11 1.41
CA GLN A 83 -24.18 -25.36 0.78
C GLN A 83 -23.68 -26.63 1.50
N LYS A 84 -22.92 -26.50 2.60
CA LYS A 84 -22.27 -27.62 3.30
C LYS A 84 -21.39 -28.47 2.36
N GLN A 85 -20.85 -27.86 1.31
CA GLN A 85 -19.99 -28.50 0.33
C GLN A 85 -18.52 -28.37 0.78
N PRO A 86 -17.76 -29.48 0.84
CA PRO A 86 -16.38 -29.40 1.31
C PRO A 86 -15.45 -28.87 0.21
N LEU A 87 -14.36 -28.19 0.60
CA LEU A 87 -13.34 -27.68 -0.34
C LEU A 87 -12.67 -28.78 -1.17
N LYS A 88 -12.71 -30.03 -0.71
CA LYS A 88 -12.18 -31.21 -1.45
C LYS A 88 -13.08 -31.70 -2.58
N THR A 89 -14.21 -31.04 -2.85
CA THR A 89 -15.10 -31.41 -3.95
C THR A 89 -14.34 -31.34 -5.27
N ARG A 90 -14.39 -32.44 -6.03
CA ARG A 90 -13.71 -32.54 -7.32
C ARG A 90 -14.58 -31.95 -8.43
N LEU A 91 -13.97 -31.15 -9.29
CA LEU A 91 -14.59 -30.62 -10.50
C LEU A 91 -13.94 -31.29 -11.72
N LEU A 92 -14.77 -31.90 -12.58
CA LEU A 92 -14.29 -32.41 -13.86
C LEU A 92 -14.13 -31.23 -14.82
N ILE A 93 -12.92 -31.04 -15.34
CA ILE A 93 -12.63 -30.02 -16.37
C ILE A 93 -12.28 -30.77 -17.66
N LYS A 94 -13.08 -30.58 -18.69
CA LYS A 94 -12.89 -31.13 -20.04
C LYS A 94 -12.20 -30.11 -20.92
N LYS A 95 -11.61 -30.57 -22.03
CA LYS A 95 -11.03 -29.69 -23.06
C LYS A 95 -12.04 -28.67 -23.59
N SER A 96 -13.31 -29.06 -23.69
CA SER A 96 -14.41 -28.17 -24.11
C SER A 96 -14.71 -27.04 -23.12
N ASP A 97 -14.28 -27.15 -21.87
CA ASP A 97 -14.52 -26.14 -20.83
C ASP A 97 -13.43 -25.06 -20.84
N LEU A 98 -12.31 -25.32 -21.54
CA LEU A 98 -11.24 -24.37 -21.74
C LEU A 98 -11.57 -23.46 -22.92
N LYS A 99 -11.30 -22.17 -22.76
CA LYS A 99 -11.38 -21.23 -23.88
C LYS A 99 -10.35 -21.64 -24.95
N PRO A 100 -10.65 -21.46 -26.24
CA PRO A 100 -9.65 -21.60 -27.29
C PRO A 100 -8.52 -20.58 -27.09
N ASP A 101 -7.34 -20.90 -27.60
CA ASP A 101 -6.17 -20.01 -27.60
C ASP A 101 -6.43 -18.73 -28.40
#